data_AF-S7T642-F1
#
_entry.id   AF-S7T642-F1
#
_cell.length_a   1.000
_cell.length_b   1.000
_cell.length_c   1.000
_cell.angle_alpha   90.00
_cell.angle_beta   90.00
_cell.angle_gamma   90.00
#
_symmetry.space_group_name_H-M   'P 1'
#
loop_
_entity.id
_entity.type
_entity.pdbx_description
1 polymer ?
#
loop_
_entity_poly.entity_id
_entity_poly.type
_entity_poly.pdbx_seq_one_letter_code
_entity_poly.pdbx_strand_id
1 'polypeptide(L)'
;SPDERKRAVVAFIHVEPRDVTEDSSAETKLVKNAKWAARKWEVQEIVLHSFTHLGEAKAEPEQAGALIDRARERLQNAGYTTVKTPYGYFNDLSIEAPGHPLARIFKEF
;
A
#
# COMPACT_ATOMS: atom_id res chain seq x y z
N SER A 1 13.85 12.38 -13.30
CA SER A 1 12.54 13.05 -13.23
C SER A 1 11.67 12.33 -12.22
N PRO A 2 10.75 13.03 -11.51
CA PRO A 2 9.80 12.36 -10.62
C PRO A 2 8.89 11.41 -11.42
N ASP A 3 8.51 10.28 -10.84
CA ASP A 3 7.49 9.37 -11.40
C ASP A 3 6.11 10.00 -11.14
N GLU A 4 5.29 10.11 -12.18
CA GLU A 4 3.96 10.75 -12.13
C GLU A 4 2.88 9.74 -12.49
N ARG A 5 1.96 9.49 -11.55
CA ARG A 5 0.81 8.59 -11.74
C ARG A 5 -0.50 9.36 -11.65
N LYS A 6 -1.45 9.03 -12.53
CA LYS A 6 -2.79 9.65 -12.56
C LYS A 6 -3.85 8.58 -12.36
N ARG A 7 -4.94 8.94 -11.66
CA ARG A 7 -6.05 8.02 -11.39
C ARG A 7 -5.59 6.70 -10.75
N ALA A 8 -4.90 6.81 -9.63
CA ALA A 8 -4.39 5.68 -8.86
C ALA A 8 -4.97 5.66 -7.45
N VAL A 9 -5.05 4.47 -6.86
CA VAL A 9 -5.18 4.33 -5.40
C VAL A 9 -3.77 4.27 -4.82
N VAL A 10 -3.48 5.14 -3.87
CA VAL A 10 -2.23 5.09 -3.09
C VAL A 10 -2.52 4.45 -1.75
N ALA A 11 -1.89 3.31 -1.47
CA ALA A 11 -1.91 2.66 -0.17
C ALA A 11 -0.66 3.08 0.61
N PHE A 12 -0.87 3.90 1.64
CA PHE A 12 0.14 4.19 2.66
C PHE A 12 0.17 3.03 3.65
N ILE A 13 1.31 2.34 3.75
CA ILE A 13 1.42 1.06 4.45
C ILE A 13 2.41 1.21 5.61
N HIS A 14 1.90 1.00 6.81
CA HIS A 14 2.69 0.73 7.99
C HIS A 14 2.64 -0.76 8.29
N VAL A 15 3.78 -1.38 8.60
CA VAL A 15 3.85 -2.81 8.93
C VAL A 15 4.41 -2.96 10.33
N GLU A 16 3.68 -3.65 11.20
CA GLU A 16 4.04 -3.90 12.59
C GLU A 16 4.59 -5.34 12.75
N PRO A 17 5.32 -5.64 13.85
CA PRO A 17 5.89 -6.97 14.06
C PRO A 17 4.87 -8.12 13.99
N ARG A 18 3.62 -7.88 14.42
CA ARG A 18 2.52 -8.87 14.35
C ARG A 18 2.06 -9.19 12.92
N ASP A 19 2.35 -8.33 11.96
CA ASP A 19 1.92 -8.49 10.57
C ASP A 19 2.79 -9.47 9.78
N VAL A 20 4.00 -9.75 10.28
CA VAL A 20 5.00 -10.59 9.59
C VAL A 20 5.17 -11.97 10.22
N THR A 21 4.27 -12.34 11.14
CA THR A 21 4.18 -13.70 11.70
C THR A 21 3.57 -14.66 10.68
N GLU A 22 3.85 -15.97 10.81
CA GLU A 22 3.38 -16.99 9.88
C GLU A 22 1.84 -17.07 9.80
N ASP A 23 1.15 -16.92 10.93
CA ASP A 23 -0.31 -16.96 11.02
C ASP A 23 -0.98 -15.62 10.66
N SER A 24 -0.20 -14.60 10.30
CA SER A 24 -0.75 -13.28 10.01
C SER A 24 -1.60 -13.27 8.75
N SER A 25 -2.76 -12.61 8.86
CA SER A 25 -3.64 -12.34 7.72
C SER A 25 -3.37 -11.00 7.05
N ALA A 26 -2.35 -10.26 7.50
CA ALA A 26 -2.08 -8.88 7.09
C ALA A 26 -1.93 -8.71 5.57
N GLU A 27 -1.14 -9.57 4.92
CA GLU A 27 -0.96 -9.54 3.48
C GLU A 27 -2.30 -9.70 2.73
N THR A 28 -3.11 -10.67 3.15
CA THR A 28 -4.43 -10.90 2.53
C THR A 28 -5.37 -9.73 2.75
N LYS A 29 -5.35 -9.11 3.94
CA LYS A 29 -6.16 -7.93 4.24
C LYS A 29 -5.70 -6.71 3.45
N LEU A 30 -4.39 -6.48 3.30
CA LEU A 30 -3.82 -5.44 2.46
C LEU A 30 -4.30 -5.59 1.00
N VAL A 31 -4.12 -6.77 0.41
CA VAL A 31 -4.56 -7.05 -0.97
C VAL A 31 -6.07 -6.83 -1.14
N LYS A 32 -6.89 -7.32 -0.20
CA LYS A 32 -8.34 -7.14 -0.26
C LYS A 32 -8.76 -5.67 -0.20
N ASN A 33 -8.18 -4.89 0.71
CA ASN A 33 -8.50 -3.47 0.85
C ASN A 33 -8.05 -2.66 -0.36
N ALA A 34 -6.85 -2.92 -0.89
CA ALA A 34 -6.35 -2.25 -2.09
C ALA A 34 -7.25 -2.53 -3.32
N LYS A 35 -7.65 -3.79 -3.53
CA LYS A 35 -8.59 -4.18 -4.59
C LYS A 35 -9.96 -3.52 -4.42
N TRP A 36 -10.47 -3.49 -3.18
CA TRP A 36 -11.75 -2.87 -2.88
C TRP A 36 -11.73 -1.37 -3.20
N ALA A 37 -10.70 -0.65 -2.77
CA ALA A 37 -10.56 0.78 -3.05
C ALA A 37 -10.42 1.02 -4.57
N ALA A 38 -9.58 0.25 -5.25
CA ALA A 38 -9.39 0.38 -6.69
C ALA A 38 -10.68 0.14 -7.48
N ARG A 39 -11.48 -0.87 -7.10
CA ARG A 39 -12.81 -1.12 -7.69
C ARG A 39 -13.81 -0.01 -7.40
N LYS A 40 -13.82 0.52 -6.17
CA LYS A 40 -14.75 1.59 -5.78
C LYS A 40 -14.51 2.87 -6.57
N TRP A 41 -13.26 3.11 -6.95
CA TRP A 41 -12.83 4.27 -7.72
C TRP A 41 -12.68 3.99 -9.22
N GLU A 42 -12.98 2.76 -9.67
CA GLU A 42 -12.85 2.32 -11.06
C GLU A 42 -11.46 2.62 -11.65
N VAL A 43 -10.42 2.31 -10.88
CA VAL A 43 -9.01 2.46 -11.27
C VAL A 43 -8.29 1.12 -11.33
N GLN A 44 -7.28 1.04 -12.18
CA GLN A 44 -6.42 -0.14 -12.36
C GLN A 44 -5.04 0.02 -11.72
N GLU A 45 -4.65 1.26 -11.40
CA GLU A 45 -3.34 1.57 -10.85
C GLU A 45 -3.36 1.64 -9.33
N ILE A 46 -2.45 0.91 -8.70
CA ILE A 46 -2.28 0.87 -7.25
C ILE A 46 -0.82 1.15 -6.91
N VAL A 47 -0.59 2.22 -6.16
CA VAL A 47 0.74 2.57 -5.62
C VAL A 47 0.82 2.07 -4.19
N LEU A 48 1.81 1.22 -3.91
CA LEU A 48 2.14 0.73 -2.57
C LEU A 48 3.29 1.57 -2.04
N HIS A 49 3.00 2.41 -1.05
CA HIS A 49 3.97 3.31 -0.43
C HIS A 49 4.21 2.92 1.02
N SER A 50 5.42 2.45 1.34
CA SER A 50 5.81 2.18 2.72
C SER A 50 5.93 3.49 3.50
N PHE A 51 5.20 3.61 4.60
CA PHE A 51 5.18 4.79 5.44
C PHE A 51 5.43 4.39 6.91
N THR A 52 6.72 4.37 7.29
CA THR A 52 7.20 3.77 8.53
C THR A 52 7.04 4.69 9.76
N HIS A 53 6.53 5.91 9.61
CA HIS A 53 6.37 6.87 10.72
C HIS A 53 4.97 6.87 11.36
N LEU A 54 4.08 5.95 10.97
CA LEU A 54 2.67 5.93 11.43
C LEU A 54 2.41 5.28 12.78
N GLY A 55 3.38 4.59 13.39
CA GLY A 55 3.18 3.82 14.62
C GLY A 55 4.44 3.72 15.50
N GLU A 56 4.23 3.33 16.76
CA GLU A 56 5.30 3.18 17.77
C GLU A 56 6.19 1.95 17.49
N ALA A 57 5.61 0.85 17.02
CA ALA A 57 6.30 -0.40 16.72
C ALA A 57 6.38 -0.64 15.20
N LYS A 58 7.52 -1.12 14.71
CA LYS A 58 7.77 -1.34 13.28
C LYS A 58 8.32 -2.74 13.09
N ALA A 59 7.81 -3.46 12.10
CA ALA A 59 8.45 -4.69 11.66
C ALA A 59 9.86 -4.40 11.10
N GLU A 60 10.72 -5.42 11.12
CA GLU A 60 12.04 -5.31 10.48
C GLU A 60 11.88 -4.94 9.00
N PRO A 61 12.70 -4.00 8.47
CA PRO A 61 12.60 -3.50 7.10
C PRO A 61 12.48 -4.59 6.03
N GLU A 62 13.26 -5.66 6.17
CA GLU A 62 13.30 -6.79 5.24
C GLU A 62 11.97 -7.57 5.26
N GLN A 63 11.42 -7.80 6.44
CA GLN A 63 10.15 -8.53 6.60
C GLN A 63 8.96 -7.69 6.11
N ALA A 64 8.95 -6.40 6.42
CA ALA A 64 7.96 -5.46 5.94
C ALA A 64 8.00 -5.33 4.41
N GLY A 65 9.20 -5.18 3.84
CA GLY A 65 9.44 -5.15 2.41
C GLY A 65 8.94 -6.42 1.72
N ALA A 66 9.27 -7.59 2.27
CA ALA A 66 8.83 -8.88 1.75
C ALA A 66 7.30 -9.03 1.76
N LEU A 67 6.62 -8.58 2.82
CA LEU A 67 5.15 -8.58 2.87
C LEU A 67 4.55 -7.71 1.77
N ILE A 68 5.08 -6.49 1.58
CA ILE A 68 4.60 -5.57 0.54
C ILE A 68 4.87 -6.13 -0.86
N ASP A 69 6.00 -6.82 -1.08
CA ASP A 69 6.32 -7.46 -2.36
C ASP A 69 5.37 -8.61 -2.69
N ARG A 70 5.03 -9.46 -1.73
CA ARG A 70 4.02 -10.52 -1.93
C ARG A 70 2.64 -9.93 -2.22
N ALA A 71 2.25 -8.86 -1.52
CA ALA A 71 1.01 -8.15 -1.82
C ALA A 71 1.01 -7.54 -3.22
N ARG A 72 2.13 -6.95 -3.66
CA ARG A 72 2.33 -6.41 -5.01
C ARG A 72 2.12 -7.47 -6.08
N GLU A 73 2.77 -8.63 -5.93
CA GLU A 73 2.66 -9.75 -6.86
C GLU A 73 1.22 -10.27 -6.95
N ARG A 74 0.54 -10.44 -5.82
CA ARG A 74 -0.88 -10.88 -5.79
C ARG A 74 -1.82 -9.89 -6.46
N LEU A 75 -1.54 -8.60 -6.38
CA LEU A 75 -2.31 -7.57 -7.10
C LEU A 75 -2.05 -7.63 -8.61
N GLN A 76 -0.80 -7.82 -9.03
CA GLN A 76 -0.44 -7.99 -10.45
C GLN A 76 -1.09 -9.24 -11.05
N ASN A 77 -1.03 -10.37 -10.34
CA ASN A 77 -1.71 -11.61 -10.73
C ASN A 77 -3.24 -11.46 -10.80
N ALA A 78 -3.81 -10.47 -10.11
CA ALA A 78 -5.23 -10.12 -10.19
C ALA A 78 -5.57 -9.09 -11.28
N GLY A 79 -4.59 -8.68 -12.10
CA GLY A 79 -4.77 -7.80 -13.27
C GLY A 79 -4.51 -6.31 -13.01
N TYR A 80 -4.07 -5.91 -11.81
CA TYR A 80 -3.79 -4.50 -11.50
C TYR A 80 -2.38 -4.10 -11.94
N THR A 81 -2.23 -2.85 -12.36
CA THR A 81 -0.90 -2.24 -12.51
C THR A 81 -0.45 -1.76 -11.14
N THR A 82 0.70 -2.24 -10.67
CA THR A 82 1.20 -1.88 -9.34
C THR A 82 2.61 -1.32 -9.37
N VAL A 83 2.82 -0.30 -8.54
CA VAL A 83 4.12 0.33 -8.30
C VAL A 83 4.40 0.27 -6.82
N LYS A 84 5.64 -0.06 -6.44
CA LYS A 84 6.12 0.05 -5.07
C LYS A 84 7.14 1.20 -5.04
N THR A 85 6.97 2.15 -4.14
CA THR A 85 8.00 3.17 -3.94
C THR A 85 9.25 2.55 -3.31
N PRO A 86 10.45 3.12 -3.51
CA PRO A 86 11.64 2.69 -2.80
C PRO A 86 11.41 2.65 -1.28
N TYR A 87 11.77 1.54 -0.65
CA TYR A 87 11.68 1.37 0.80
C TYR A 87 12.92 2.00 1.46
N GLY A 88 12.73 2.69 2.59
CA GLY A 88 13.85 3.27 3.36
C GLY A 88 14.39 4.60 2.82
N TYR A 89 13.72 5.22 1.85
CA TYR A 89 14.06 6.55 1.33
C TYR A 89 13.01 7.58 1.76
N PHE A 90 13.46 8.82 2.00
CA PHE A 90 12.55 9.96 2.06
C PHE A 90 12.04 10.24 0.66
N ASN A 91 10.75 9.99 0.42
CA ASN A 91 10.09 10.25 -0.85
C ASN A 91 9.28 11.55 -0.71
N ASP A 92 9.60 12.55 -1.53
CA ASP A 92 8.73 13.72 -1.68
C ASP A 92 7.50 13.33 -2.49
N LEU A 93 6.32 13.43 -1.89
CA LEU A 93 5.05 13.07 -2.51
C LEU A 93 4.16 14.31 -2.70
N SER A 94 3.74 14.55 -3.94
CA SER A 94 2.66 15.48 -4.26
C SER A 94 1.40 14.66 -4.59
N ILE A 95 0.30 14.92 -3.88
CA ILE A 95 -0.93 14.13 -4.00
C ILE A 95 -2.12 15.07 -4.11
N GLU A 96 -2.89 14.90 -5.18
CA GLU A 96 -4.18 15.56 -5.36
C GLU A 96 -5.29 14.52 -5.20
N ALA A 97 -5.96 14.53 -4.05
CA ALA A 97 -7.08 13.65 -3.77
C ALA A 97 -8.40 14.39 -4.02
N PRO A 98 -9.39 13.77 -4.70
CA PRO A 98 -10.67 14.42 -4.94
C PRO A 98 -11.37 14.76 -3.61
N GLY A 99 -12.15 15.84 -3.61
CA GLY A 99 -12.95 16.30 -2.46
C GLY A 99 -14.14 15.38 -2.15
N HIS A 100 -13.87 14.12 -1.82
CA HIS A 100 -14.88 13.09 -1.56
C HIS A 100 -14.52 12.30 -0.29
N PRO A 101 -15.49 11.96 0.60
CA PRO A 101 -15.20 11.27 1.87
C PRO A 101 -14.43 9.95 1.73
N LEU A 102 -14.68 9.20 0.65
CA LEU A 102 -13.97 7.95 0.37
C LEU A 102 -12.59 8.13 -0.28
N ALA A 103 -12.15 9.36 -0.53
CA ALA A 103 -10.85 9.61 -1.14
C ALA A 103 -9.70 9.38 -0.14
N ARG A 104 -10.04 9.39 1.17
CA ARG A 104 -9.10 9.17 2.27
C ARG A 104 -9.74 8.17 3.23
N ILE A 105 -9.19 6.97 3.29
CA ILE A 105 -9.75 5.86 4.06
C ILE A 105 -8.64 5.29 4.92
N PHE A 106 -8.92 5.11 6.21
CA PHE A 106 -8.04 4.44 7.14
C PHE A 106 -8.52 3.00 7.40
N LYS A 107 -7.57 2.08 7.52
CA LYS A 107 -7.78 0.67 7.87
C LYS A 107 -6.66 0.22 8.80
N GLU A 108 -7.05 -0.42 9.90
CA GLU A 108 -6.18 -1.13 10.83
C GLU A 108 -6.73 -2.54 10.99
N PHE A 109 -5.86 -3.52 11.16
CA PHE A 109 -6.27 -4.92 11.24
C PHE A 109 -5.25 -5.82 11.92
#